data_AF-A0A2G4T305-F1
#
_entry.id   AF-A0A2G4T305-F1
#
_cell.length_a   1.000
_cell.length_b   1.000
_cell.length_c   1.000
_cell.angle_alpha   90.00
_cell.angle_beta   90.00
_cell.angle_gamma   90.00
#
_symmetry.space_group_name_H-M   'P 1'
#
loop_
_entity.id
_entity.type
_entity.pdbx_description
1 polymer ?
#
loop_
_entity_poly.entity_id
_entity_poly.type
_entity_poly.pdbx_seq_one_letter_code
_entity_poly.pdbx_strand_id
1 'polypeptide(L)'
;MPQRYEIVQDAEMTKPYLTPLNQEESDPEKHAFISDTIKDTSYASSFSLMHRIFYSKYLNEIAAQHSPSAIAQHRESAQKIGWIHSRLSPPAEIKTLQDIKHLIFNHEFYRLLMVLAWLLLGGLIEIFLAQLGDMRYFAMPATSKHPLIDLLHDVFPRVENFQIVNYLLTCCVAYTVIGFAIQSPDWSTRFTLIRRYTFILGCLYIFRGITLLVTTLPSSLVDECKPPETEITGSVGERFGFIYKVVAGSAFGCTDNIFSGHTSVMMSCVLLWRAHSRLRRPFSWLLYLIAFTGMLMIIVSRFHYTIDVLLAIFITYTTWNIYLQYIREASTRYIFGFTKHAAFDVFNTMMVDGAQTYQYLAWQPHALGQDWLMHLCMYVDGLDIKLRTIGVLDEQGEWRPMMNQPSLTKSIV
;
A
#
# COMPACT_ATOMS: atom_id res chain seq x y z
N MET A 1 -0.29 -64.27 11.14
CA MET A 1 0.22 -63.84 12.46
C MET A 1 0.95 -62.51 12.28
N PRO A 2 0.39 -61.39 12.74
CA PRO A 2 1.13 -60.14 12.89
C PRO A 2 1.63 -60.01 14.34
N GLN A 3 2.92 -59.75 14.51
CA GLN A 3 3.53 -59.45 15.80
C GLN A 3 3.11 -58.06 16.28
N ARG A 4 2.63 -58.05 17.52
CA ARG A 4 2.28 -56.88 18.33
C ARG A 4 3.59 -56.22 18.79
N TYR A 5 3.70 -54.89 18.68
CA TYR A 5 4.67 -54.11 19.45
C TYR A 5 3.91 -53.11 20.31
N GLU A 6 4.23 -53.14 21.60
CA GLU A 6 3.60 -52.40 22.69
C GLU A 6 4.02 -50.94 22.70
N ILE A 7 3.08 -50.11 23.15
CA ILE A 7 3.26 -48.69 23.45
C ILE A 7 4.01 -48.60 24.78
N VAL A 8 5.23 -48.06 24.76
CA VAL A 8 5.93 -47.63 25.97
C VAL A 8 5.59 -46.15 26.19
N GLN A 9 4.83 -45.88 27.25
CA GLN A 9 4.64 -44.54 27.81
C GLN A 9 5.65 -44.34 28.93
N ASP A 10 6.55 -43.37 28.74
CA ASP A 10 7.37 -42.66 29.74
C ASP A 10 7.94 -41.43 29.00
N ALA A 11 8.10 -40.22 29.50
CA ALA A 11 7.63 -39.45 30.64
C ALA A 11 7.87 -37.97 30.23
N GLU A 12 7.10 -37.04 30.78
CA GLU A 12 7.35 -35.57 30.77
C GLU A 12 7.52 -34.84 29.43
N MET A 13 6.42 -34.20 29.01
CA MET A 13 6.41 -33.13 28.00
C MET A 13 7.06 -31.85 28.56
N THR A 14 8.37 -31.73 28.43
CA THR A 14 9.11 -30.48 28.67
C THR A 14 9.06 -29.59 27.42
N LYS A 15 8.61 -28.34 27.61
CA LYS A 15 8.64 -27.28 26.58
C LYS A 15 10.10 -27.04 26.15
N PRO A 16 10.42 -26.90 24.85
CA PRO A 16 11.77 -26.54 24.45
C PRO A 16 12.06 -25.08 24.82
N TYR A 17 12.98 -24.91 25.77
CA TYR A 17 13.66 -23.66 26.08
C TYR A 17 14.77 -23.43 25.04
N LEU A 18 14.92 -22.17 24.61
CA LEU A 18 16.08 -21.68 23.85
C LEU A 18 17.35 -21.79 24.73
N THR A 19 18.34 -22.55 24.29
CA THR A 19 19.72 -22.48 24.80
C THR A 19 20.52 -21.48 23.95
N PRO A 20 21.18 -20.46 24.53
CA PRO A 20 22.11 -19.60 23.79
C PRO A 20 23.44 -20.32 23.57
N LEU A 21 24.01 -20.18 22.36
CA LEU A 21 25.39 -20.59 22.08
C LEU A 21 26.39 -19.74 22.88
N ASN A 22 27.27 -20.43 23.59
CA ASN A 22 28.56 -20.03 24.15
C ASN A 22 28.58 -18.84 25.14
N GLN A 23 28.63 -19.21 26.42
CA GLN A 23 29.06 -18.35 27.53
C GLN A 23 30.56 -18.01 27.37
N GLU A 24 30.86 -16.79 26.94
CA GLU A 24 31.98 -16.06 27.52
C GLU A 24 31.46 -15.29 28.74
N GLU A 25 32.24 -15.35 29.81
CA GLU A 25 31.97 -14.94 31.19
C GLU A 25 31.19 -13.62 31.31
N SER A 26 29.93 -13.70 31.75
CA SER A 26 29.02 -12.57 31.87
C SER A 26 29.31 -11.75 33.12
N ASP A 27 29.97 -10.61 32.94
CA ASP A 27 30.20 -9.57 33.94
C ASP A 27 28.85 -9.02 34.49
N PRO A 28 28.53 -9.17 35.79
CA PRO A 28 27.24 -8.77 36.37
C PRO A 28 26.95 -7.27 36.29
N GLU A 29 27.96 -6.42 36.04
CA GLU A 29 27.74 -4.97 35.82
C GLU A 29 27.11 -4.65 34.46
N LYS A 30 27.29 -5.49 33.42
CA LYS A 30 26.69 -5.25 32.09
C LYS A 30 25.18 -5.53 32.06
N HIS A 31 24.70 -6.46 32.88
CA HIS A 31 23.26 -6.73 33.00
C HIS A 31 22.53 -5.67 33.82
N ALA A 32 23.20 -5.06 34.80
CA ALA A 32 22.71 -3.84 35.45
C ALA A 32 22.63 -2.69 34.43
N PHE A 33 23.64 -2.53 33.56
CA PHE A 33 23.64 -1.46 32.54
C PHE A 33 22.54 -1.64 31.49
N ILE A 34 22.23 -2.86 31.03
CA ILE A 34 21.16 -3.11 30.04
C ILE A 34 19.77 -3.06 30.70
N SER A 35 19.63 -3.53 31.95
CA SER A 35 18.37 -3.42 32.69
C SER A 35 18.07 -1.99 33.15
N ASP A 36 19.09 -1.19 33.45
CA ASP A 36 18.92 0.21 33.86
C ASP A 36 18.83 1.18 32.68
N THR A 37 19.30 0.79 31.47
CA THR A 37 19.04 1.56 30.23
C THR A 37 17.58 1.41 29.75
N ILE A 38 16.84 0.41 30.25
CA ILE A 38 15.40 0.21 30.02
C ILE A 38 14.58 0.54 31.29
N LYS A 39 15.21 1.08 32.34
CA LYS A 39 14.46 1.72 33.43
C LYS A 39 14.27 3.20 33.11
N ASP A 40 13.00 3.55 32.94
CA ASP A 40 12.47 4.86 33.28
C ASP A 40 13.33 6.05 32.83
N THR A 41 13.46 6.23 31.51
CA THR A 41 13.47 7.60 31.01
C THR A 41 12.10 8.18 31.31
N SER A 42 12.02 8.81 32.48
CA SER A 42 10.92 9.63 32.99
C SER A 42 10.61 10.77 32.01
N TYR A 43 9.86 10.46 30.96
CA TYR A 43 9.10 11.41 30.15
C TYR A 43 7.71 10.85 29.86
N ALA A 44 7.04 10.35 30.90
CA ALA A 44 5.58 10.29 30.93
C ALA A 44 5.01 11.71 31.18
N SER A 45 5.42 12.69 30.37
CA SER A 45 4.87 14.04 30.43
C SER A 45 3.55 14.09 29.66
N SER A 46 2.45 14.19 30.42
CA SER A 46 1.19 14.83 30.00
C SER A 46 0.73 14.54 28.56
N PHE A 47 0.30 13.31 28.27
CA PHE A 47 -0.55 13.11 27.10
C PHE A 47 -1.92 13.74 27.37
N SER A 48 -2.24 14.81 26.63
CA SER A 48 -3.57 15.43 26.59
C SER A 48 -4.68 14.38 26.53
N LEU A 49 -5.77 14.58 27.27
CA LEU A 49 -6.98 13.75 27.24
C LEU A 49 -7.43 13.43 25.80
N MET A 50 -7.25 14.39 24.88
CA MET A 50 -7.55 14.23 23.46
C MET A 50 -6.73 13.10 22.82
N HIS A 51 -5.43 13.01 23.10
CA HIS A 51 -4.60 11.94 22.54
C HIS A 51 -5.11 10.55 22.96
N ARG A 52 -5.54 10.40 24.23
CA ARG A 52 -6.12 9.15 24.71
C ARG A 52 -7.45 8.82 24.05
N ILE A 53 -8.29 9.80 23.73
CA ILE A 53 -9.61 9.60 23.11
C ILE A 53 -9.49 9.14 21.65
N PHE A 54 -8.59 9.74 20.89
CA PHE A 54 -8.52 9.54 19.44
C PHE A 54 -7.62 8.38 19.00
N TYR A 55 -6.52 8.10 19.71
CA TYR A 55 -5.53 7.10 19.28
C TYR A 55 -5.77 5.70 19.86
N SER A 56 -5.36 4.68 19.09
CA SER A 56 -5.48 3.27 19.47
C SER A 56 -4.44 2.86 20.52
N LYS A 57 -4.85 2.04 21.51
CA LYS A 57 -3.94 1.43 22.49
C LYS A 57 -2.94 0.45 21.83
N TYR A 58 -3.32 -0.18 20.72
CA TYR A 58 -2.46 -1.11 19.97
C TYR A 58 -1.15 -0.46 19.50
N LEU A 59 -1.13 0.86 19.27
CA LEU A 59 0.09 1.57 18.91
C LEU A 59 1.15 1.54 20.03
N ASN A 60 0.74 1.38 21.28
CA ASN A 60 1.67 1.21 22.40
C ASN A 60 2.41 -0.11 22.30
N GLU A 61 1.71 -1.19 21.91
CA GLU A 61 2.30 -2.54 21.80
C GLU A 61 3.39 -2.61 20.73
N ILE A 62 3.25 -1.81 19.66
CA ILE A 62 4.23 -1.75 18.57
C ILE A 62 5.10 -0.48 18.58
N ALA A 63 5.11 0.26 19.69
CA ALA A 63 5.89 1.51 19.88
C ALA A 63 5.74 2.57 18.76
N ALA A 64 4.66 2.53 17.98
CA ALA A 64 4.46 3.34 16.78
C ALA A 64 3.91 4.75 17.07
N GLN A 65 4.07 5.25 18.30
CA GLN A 65 3.51 6.54 18.72
C GLN A 65 4.35 7.74 18.26
N HIS A 66 5.66 7.58 18.19
CA HIS A 66 6.56 8.66 17.77
C HIS A 66 6.76 8.68 16.25
N SER A 67 7.34 9.77 15.75
CA SER A 67 7.73 9.87 14.34
C SER A 67 8.74 8.77 14.00
N PRO A 68 8.53 7.96 12.95
CA PRO A 68 9.54 7.01 12.45
C PRO A 68 10.89 7.68 12.14
N SER A 69 10.89 8.98 11.86
CA SER A 69 12.13 9.73 11.63
C SER A 69 12.98 9.94 12.89
N ALA A 70 12.52 9.56 14.08
CA ALA A 70 13.31 9.62 15.31
C ALA A 70 14.51 8.66 15.29
N ILE A 71 14.42 7.56 14.53
CA ILE A 71 15.47 6.53 14.42
C ILE A 71 16.43 6.83 13.27
N ALA A 72 16.10 7.81 12.41
CA ALA A 72 16.81 8.14 11.19
C ALA A 72 18.06 9.02 11.47
N GLN A 73 19.18 8.40 11.80
CA GLN A 73 20.45 9.08 12.12
C GLN A 73 20.96 9.98 10.98
N HIS A 74 20.81 9.54 9.73
CA HIS A 74 21.29 10.24 8.54
C HIS A 74 20.18 10.97 7.78
N ARG A 75 19.05 11.27 8.44
CA ARG A 75 17.87 11.90 7.81
C ARG A 75 18.20 13.13 6.97
N GLU A 76 19.04 14.01 7.49
CA GLU A 76 19.38 15.30 6.86
C GLU A 76 20.55 15.22 5.88
N SER A 77 21.21 14.06 5.80
CA SER A 77 22.31 13.86 4.87
C SER A 77 21.84 13.98 3.42
N ALA A 78 22.64 14.66 2.61
CA ALA A 78 22.44 14.72 1.17
C ALA A 78 23.20 13.56 0.54
N GLN A 79 22.48 12.71 -0.20
CA GLN A 79 23.07 11.58 -0.91
C GLN A 79 22.71 11.66 -2.39
N LYS A 80 23.59 11.11 -3.23
CA LYS A 80 23.31 10.92 -4.65
C LYS A 80 22.55 9.61 -4.85
N ILE A 81 21.26 9.68 -5.17
CA ILE A 81 20.47 8.50 -5.58
C ILE A 81 20.17 8.65 -7.07
N GLY A 82 20.76 7.77 -7.87
CA GLY A 82 20.77 7.89 -9.33
C GLY A 82 21.47 9.19 -9.77
N TRP A 83 20.69 10.12 -10.32
CA TRP A 83 21.17 11.36 -10.92
C TRP A 83 20.92 12.58 -10.03
N ILE A 84 20.16 12.39 -8.95
CA ILE A 84 19.69 13.46 -8.08
C ILE A 84 20.56 13.45 -6.82
N HIS A 85 21.18 14.60 -6.52
CA HIS A 85 21.84 14.83 -5.24
C HIS A 85 20.94 15.71 -4.37
N SER A 86 20.32 15.12 -3.35
CA SER A 86 19.39 15.83 -2.48
C SER A 86 19.32 15.17 -1.11
N ARG A 87 18.67 15.85 -0.15
CA ARG A 87 18.43 15.28 1.18
C ARG A 87 17.59 14.01 1.08
N LEU A 88 17.89 13.03 1.91
CA LEU A 88 17.17 11.77 1.95
C LEU A 88 15.70 11.96 2.33
N SER A 89 15.44 12.68 3.43
CA SER A 89 14.09 12.86 3.96
C SER A 89 13.75 14.33 4.22
N PRO A 90 12.45 14.70 4.17
CA PRO A 90 11.99 16.04 4.51
C PRO A 90 12.19 16.34 6.01
N PRO A 91 12.19 17.63 6.42
CA PRO A 91 12.20 18.01 7.84
C PRO A 91 10.97 17.47 8.60
N ALA A 92 11.11 17.25 9.90
CA ALA A 92 10.03 16.70 10.74
C ALA A 92 8.87 17.68 10.87
N GLU A 93 9.22 18.93 11.14
CA GLU A 93 8.34 20.06 11.39
C GLU A 93 8.83 21.24 10.54
N ILE A 94 7.90 22.12 10.17
CA ILE A 94 8.21 23.33 9.40
C ILE A 94 8.29 24.47 10.40
N LYS A 95 9.47 25.04 10.62
CA LYS A 95 9.68 26.19 11.53
C LYS A 95 10.08 27.44 10.77
N THR A 96 10.78 27.28 9.65
CA THR A 96 11.33 28.37 8.85
C THR A 96 10.92 28.25 7.37
N LEU A 97 11.05 29.35 6.61
CA LEU A 97 10.83 29.34 5.16
C LEU A 97 11.84 28.43 4.42
N GLN A 98 13.04 28.23 4.98
CA GLN A 98 14.01 27.29 4.43
C GLN A 98 13.56 25.83 4.57
N ASP A 99 12.80 25.50 5.62
CA ASP A 99 12.22 24.16 5.79
C ASP A 99 11.20 23.84 4.71
N ILE A 100 10.48 24.85 4.20
CA ILE A 100 9.58 24.69 3.05
C ILE A 100 10.38 24.31 1.80
N LYS A 101 11.53 24.96 1.58
CA LYS A 101 12.45 24.59 0.50
C LYS A 101 12.93 23.15 0.69
N HIS A 102 13.35 22.75 1.89
CA HIS A 102 13.79 21.38 2.17
C HIS A 102 12.68 20.33 2.06
N LEU A 103 11.42 20.72 2.29
CA LEU A 103 10.25 19.87 2.09
C LEU A 103 9.98 19.59 0.61
N ILE A 104 10.28 20.55 -0.29
CA ILE A 104 10.08 20.41 -1.74
C ILE A 104 11.30 19.76 -2.41
N PHE A 105 12.52 20.01 -1.93
CA PHE A 105 13.75 19.51 -2.54
C PHE A 105 14.38 18.36 -1.73
N ASN A 106 13.75 17.18 -1.79
CA ASN A 106 14.28 15.94 -1.21
C ASN A 106 13.87 14.72 -2.05
N HIS A 107 14.57 13.60 -1.86
CA HIS A 107 14.34 12.36 -2.59
C HIS A 107 12.92 11.83 -2.44
N GLU A 108 12.32 11.97 -1.26
CA GLU A 108 10.95 11.54 -1.03
C GLU A 108 9.92 12.32 -1.85
N PHE A 109 10.10 13.64 -2.00
CA PHE A 109 9.23 14.49 -2.81
C PHE A 109 9.41 14.25 -4.32
N TYR A 110 10.65 14.05 -4.79
CA TYR A 110 10.87 13.68 -6.20
C TYR A 110 10.18 12.38 -6.57
N ARG A 111 10.18 11.39 -5.67
CA ARG A 111 9.45 10.14 -5.88
C ARG A 111 7.94 10.33 -5.85
N LEU A 112 7.44 11.28 -5.05
CA LEU A 112 6.04 11.68 -5.10
C LEU A 112 5.66 12.24 -6.48
N LEU A 113 6.48 13.11 -7.06
CA LEU A 113 6.25 13.61 -8.42
C LEU A 113 6.27 12.49 -9.47
N MET A 114 7.22 11.55 -9.34
CA MET A 114 7.32 10.40 -10.24
C MET A 114 6.06 9.51 -10.20
N VAL A 115 5.54 9.18 -9.01
CA VAL A 115 4.32 8.37 -8.92
C VAL A 115 3.07 9.16 -9.35
N LEU A 116 3.04 10.49 -9.17
CA LEU A 116 1.96 11.32 -9.72
C LEU A 116 1.99 11.29 -11.25
N ALA A 117 3.17 11.37 -11.87
CA ALA A 117 3.32 11.18 -13.31
C ALA A 117 2.91 9.76 -13.75
N TRP A 118 3.20 8.73 -12.95
CA TRP A 118 2.72 7.36 -13.19
C TRP A 118 1.20 7.24 -13.15
N LEU A 119 0.53 7.86 -12.17
CA LEU A 119 -0.93 7.88 -12.10
C LEU A 119 -1.54 8.58 -13.32
N LEU A 120 -0.98 9.72 -13.72
CA LEU A 120 -1.41 10.44 -14.92
C LEU A 120 -1.23 9.57 -16.17
N LEU A 121 -0.06 8.95 -16.34
CA LEU A 121 0.20 8.04 -17.44
C LEU A 121 -0.78 6.85 -17.45
N GLY A 122 -1.02 6.24 -16.29
CA GLY A 122 -1.95 5.13 -16.13
C GLY A 122 -3.39 5.52 -16.50
N GLY A 123 -3.84 6.72 -16.08
CA GLY A 123 -5.14 7.25 -16.47
C GLY A 123 -5.24 7.60 -17.96
N LEU A 124 -4.17 8.13 -18.58
CA LEU A 124 -4.12 8.36 -20.02
C LEU A 124 -4.22 7.05 -20.80
N ILE A 125 -3.52 6.00 -20.35
CA ILE A 125 -3.60 4.65 -20.92
C ILE A 125 -5.01 4.10 -20.76
N GLU A 126 -5.61 4.20 -19.57
CA GLU A 126 -6.98 3.75 -19.31
C GLU A 126 -7.96 4.38 -20.29
N ILE A 127 -7.96 5.71 -20.40
CA ILE A 127 -8.91 6.44 -21.26
C ILE A 127 -8.67 6.09 -22.74
N PHE A 128 -7.41 6.00 -23.17
CA PHE A 128 -7.09 5.59 -24.53
C PHE A 128 -7.62 4.18 -24.85
N LEU A 129 -7.42 3.22 -23.95
CA LEU A 129 -7.92 1.85 -24.12
C LEU A 129 -9.45 1.78 -24.06
N ALA A 130 -10.08 2.59 -23.20
CA ALA A 130 -11.53 2.73 -23.13
C ALA A 130 -12.11 3.27 -24.45
N GLN A 131 -11.49 4.29 -25.04
CA GLN A 131 -11.87 4.83 -26.36
C GLN A 131 -11.82 3.77 -27.47
N LEU A 132 -10.78 2.92 -27.46
CA LEU A 132 -10.70 1.79 -28.39
C LEU A 132 -11.84 0.79 -28.15
N GLY A 133 -12.22 0.56 -26.88
CA GLY A 133 -13.41 -0.22 -26.50
C GLY A 133 -14.72 0.40 -27.03
N ASP A 134 -14.90 1.71 -26.88
CA ASP A 134 -16.06 2.45 -27.38
C ASP A 134 -16.16 2.41 -28.92
N MET A 135 -15.04 2.51 -29.64
CA MET A 135 -15.01 2.34 -31.09
C MET A 135 -15.44 0.92 -31.52
N ARG A 136 -14.99 -0.10 -30.78
CA ARG A 136 -15.42 -1.50 -31.01
C ARG A 136 -16.91 -1.66 -30.72
N TYR A 137 -17.41 -1.05 -29.65
CA TYR A 137 -18.83 -1.06 -29.28
C TYR A 137 -19.73 -0.42 -30.32
N PHE A 138 -19.30 0.71 -30.89
CA PHE A 138 -20.04 1.39 -31.94
C PHE A 138 -20.31 0.46 -33.13
N ALA A 139 -19.30 -0.33 -33.55
CA ALA A 139 -19.38 -1.27 -34.65
C ALA A 139 -20.26 -2.52 -34.38
N MET A 140 -20.69 -2.76 -33.14
CA MET A 140 -21.53 -3.92 -32.80
C MET A 140 -23.00 -3.74 -33.24
N PRO A 141 -23.71 -4.85 -33.58
CA PRO A 141 -25.14 -4.82 -33.85
C PRO A 141 -25.96 -4.28 -32.66
N ALA A 142 -27.11 -3.66 -32.94
CA ALA A 142 -27.98 -3.10 -31.89
C ALA A 142 -28.46 -4.16 -30.87
N THR A 143 -28.67 -5.40 -31.31
CA THR A 143 -29.07 -6.52 -30.44
C THR A 143 -28.06 -6.82 -29.33
N SER A 144 -26.79 -6.46 -29.52
CA SER A 144 -25.72 -6.66 -28.53
C SER A 144 -25.54 -5.47 -27.59
N LYS A 145 -26.35 -4.41 -27.72
CA LYS A 145 -26.25 -3.15 -26.96
C LYS A 145 -27.26 -3.06 -25.80
N HIS A 146 -28.03 -4.11 -25.58
CA HIS A 146 -28.95 -4.19 -24.44
C HIS A 146 -28.19 -4.54 -23.14
N PRO A 147 -28.54 -3.90 -22.01
CA PRO A 147 -27.94 -4.19 -20.71
C PRO A 147 -28.02 -5.67 -20.35
N LEU A 148 -27.00 -6.17 -19.66
CA LEU A 148 -27.03 -7.52 -19.13
C LEU A 148 -27.99 -7.62 -17.95
N ILE A 149 -28.53 -8.81 -17.75
CA ILE A 149 -29.25 -9.14 -16.52
C ILE A 149 -28.29 -9.13 -15.33
N ASP A 150 -28.72 -8.55 -14.22
CA ASP A 150 -27.95 -8.52 -12.99
C ASP A 150 -28.89 -8.74 -11.80
N LEU A 151 -28.47 -9.62 -10.88
CA LEU A 151 -29.34 -10.06 -9.79
C LEU A 151 -29.74 -8.91 -8.85
N LEU A 152 -28.81 -8.04 -8.48
CA LEU A 152 -29.12 -6.94 -7.56
C LEU A 152 -29.89 -5.83 -8.27
N HIS A 153 -29.72 -5.75 -9.58
CA HIS A 153 -30.54 -4.94 -10.47
C HIS A 153 -31.99 -5.45 -10.53
N ASP A 154 -32.24 -6.75 -10.47
CA ASP A 154 -33.63 -7.24 -10.45
C ASP A 154 -34.29 -7.09 -9.06
N VAL A 155 -33.48 -7.14 -7.99
CA VAL A 155 -33.97 -7.12 -6.61
C VAL A 155 -34.25 -5.70 -6.09
N PHE A 156 -33.40 -4.71 -6.42
CA PHE A 156 -33.49 -3.37 -5.85
C PHE A 156 -34.05 -2.35 -6.84
N PRO A 157 -34.93 -1.42 -6.41
CA PRO A 157 -35.43 -0.36 -7.28
C PRO A 157 -34.30 0.58 -7.71
N ARG A 158 -34.36 1.07 -8.95
CA ARG A 158 -33.37 2.02 -9.48
C ARG A 158 -33.43 3.34 -8.69
N VAL A 159 -32.26 3.83 -8.28
CA VAL A 159 -32.10 5.19 -7.77
C VAL A 159 -31.67 6.09 -8.93
N GLU A 160 -32.55 7.03 -9.33
CA GLU A 160 -32.31 7.91 -10.47
C GLU A 160 -31.13 8.89 -10.27
N ASN A 161 -30.89 9.30 -9.02
CA ASN A 161 -29.80 10.22 -8.71
C ASN A 161 -28.46 9.48 -8.58
N PHE A 162 -27.83 9.19 -9.71
CA PHE A 162 -26.51 8.57 -9.75
C PHE A 162 -25.38 9.47 -9.19
N GLN A 163 -25.60 10.79 -9.05
CA GLN A 163 -24.58 11.70 -8.49
C GLN A 163 -24.27 11.42 -7.01
N ILE A 164 -25.17 10.73 -6.31
CA ILE A 164 -24.92 10.27 -4.93
C ILE A 164 -23.64 9.42 -4.84
N VAL A 165 -23.33 8.66 -5.89
CA VAL A 165 -22.10 7.87 -6.00
C VAL A 165 -20.86 8.77 -5.95
N ASN A 166 -20.86 9.85 -6.74
CA ASN A 166 -19.74 10.80 -6.80
C ASN A 166 -19.58 11.56 -5.47
N TYR A 167 -20.69 11.90 -4.79
CA TYR A 167 -20.63 12.52 -3.47
C TYR A 167 -20.04 11.57 -2.42
N LEU A 168 -20.50 10.31 -2.37
CA LEU A 168 -19.97 9.31 -1.43
C LEU A 168 -18.50 8.98 -1.70
N LEU A 169 -18.10 8.89 -2.96
CA LEU A 169 -16.70 8.77 -3.37
C LEU A 169 -15.87 9.96 -2.84
N THR A 170 -16.31 11.18 -3.12
CA THR A 170 -15.62 12.41 -2.71
C THR A 170 -15.52 12.49 -1.19
N CYS A 171 -16.59 12.16 -0.47
CA CYS A 171 -16.58 12.08 0.99
C CYS A 171 -15.57 11.04 1.50
N CYS A 172 -15.50 9.86 0.88
CA CYS A 172 -14.54 8.80 1.24
C CYS A 172 -13.08 9.25 1.07
N VAL A 173 -12.78 9.89 -0.06
CA VAL A 173 -11.45 10.44 -0.35
C VAL A 173 -11.10 11.58 0.59
N ALA A 174 -12.00 12.56 0.76
CA ALA A 174 -11.78 13.70 1.65
C ALA A 174 -11.58 13.27 3.11
N TYR A 175 -12.40 12.33 3.61
CA TYR A 175 -12.24 11.75 4.94
C TYR A 175 -10.87 11.07 5.11
N THR A 176 -10.41 10.37 4.08
CA THR A 176 -9.09 9.73 4.07
C THR A 176 -7.95 10.74 4.08
N VAL A 177 -7.99 11.76 3.22
CA VAL A 177 -6.97 12.81 3.16
C VAL A 177 -6.89 13.58 4.48
N ILE A 178 -8.03 14.01 5.02
CA ILE A 178 -8.09 14.75 6.29
C ILE A 178 -7.64 13.85 7.46
N GLY A 179 -8.14 12.61 7.52
CA GLY A 179 -7.79 11.66 8.57
C GLY A 179 -6.29 11.35 8.60
N PHE A 180 -5.66 11.14 7.44
CA PHE A 180 -4.21 10.93 7.35
C PHE A 180 -3.39 12.20 7.50
N ALA A 181 -3.90 13.38 7.16
CA ALA A 181 -3.24 14.64 7.50
C ALA A 181 -3.14 14.84 9.02
N ILE A 182 -4.18 14.44 9.77
CA ILE A 182 -4.25 14.57 11.23
C ILE A 182 -3.45 13.46 11.95
N GLN A 183 -3.63 12.19 11.56
CA GLN A 183 -3.06 11.06 12.31
C GLN A 183 -1.61 10.72 11.94
N SER A 184 -1.08 11.25 10.84
CA SER A 184 0.31 10.96 10.40
C SER A 184 1.32 11.80 11.19
N PRO A 185 2.33 11.18 11.82
CA PRO A 185 3.25 11.85 12.74
C PRO A 185 4.20 12.85 12.07
N ASP A 186 4.59 12.62 10.82
CA ASP A 186 5.55 13.45 10.09
C ASP A 186 5.30 13.41 8.57
N TRP A 187 6.00 14.31 7.84
CA TRP A 187 5.91 14.43 6.38
C TRP A 187 6.41 13.21 5.62
N SER A 188 7.40 12.47 6.12
CA SER A 188 7.91 11.25 5.47
C SER A 188 6.85 10.15 5.45
N THR A 189 6.13 9.99 6.56
CA THR A 189 4.98 9.07 6.65
C THR A 189 3.88 9.48 5.68
N ARG A 190 3.54 10.78 5.62
CA ARG A 190 2.52 11.30 4.69
C ARG A 190 2.89 11.03 3.23
N PHE A 191 4.13 11.34 2.84
CA PHE A 191 4.61 11.07 1.49
C PHE A 191 4.63 9.58 1.16
N THR A 192 5.03 8.73 2.10
CA THR A 192 4.95 7.26 1.92
C THR A 192 3.51 6.84 1.59
N LEU A 193 2.52 7.28 2.37
CA LEU A 193 1.12 6.88 2.17
C LEU A 193 0.57 7.35 0.83
N ILE A 194 0.88 8.59 0.44
CA ILE A 194 0.47 9.13 -0.86
C ILE A 194 1.16 8.35 -1.98
N ARG A 195 2.46 8.03 -1.86
CA ARG A 195 3.18 7.25 -2.87
C ARG A 195 2.56 5.88 -3.08
N ARG A 196 2.25 5.16 -1.99
CA ARG A 196 1.57 3.85 -2.05
C ARG A 196 0.24 3.93 -2.78
N TYR A 197 -0.60 4.87 -2.35
CA TYR A 197 -1.94 5.04 -2.90
C TYR A 197 -1.90 5.38 -4.40
N THR A 198 -1.11 6.39 -4.77
CA THR A 198 -1.00 6.88 -6.14
C THR A 198 -0.39 5.82 -7.07
N PHE A 199 0.65 5.11 -6.62
CA PHE A 199 1.26 4.05 -7.44
C PHE A 199 0.29 2.90 -7.70
N ILE A 200 -0.34 2.38 -6.64
CA ILE A 200 -1.29 1.27 -6.76
C ILE A 200 -2.47 1.68 -7.63
N LEU A 201 -3.02 2.87 -7.44
CA LEU A 201 -4.13 3.38 -8.25
C LEU A 201 -3.74 3.50 -9.74
N GLY A 202 -2.51 3.95 -10.05
CA GLY A 202 -2.01 3.96 -11.43
C GLY A 202 -1.95 2.57 -12.06
N CYS A 203 -1.51 1.56 -11.30
CA CYS A 203 -1.52 0.16 -11.76
C CYS A 203 -2.95 -0.36 -12.00
N LEU A 204 -3.89 0.00 -11.11
CA LEU A 204 -5.30 -0.37 -11.24
C LEU A 204 -5.94 0.24 -12.49
N TYR A 205 -5.63 1.50 -12.81
CA TYR A 205 -6.13 2.17 -14.02
C TYR A 205 -5.64 1.51 -15.31
N ILE A 206 -4.36 1.10 -15.36
CA ILE A 206 -3.84 0.34 -16.51
C ILE A 206 -4.59 -1.00 -16.65
N PHE A 207 -4.74 -1.75 -15.55
CA PHE A 207 -5.46 -3.02 -15.59
C PHE A 207 -6.92 -2.84 -16.00
N ARG A 208 -7.56 -1.78 -15.51
CA ARG A 208 -8.92 -1.37 -15.91
C ARG A 208 -9.03 -1.09 -17.40
N GLY A 209 -8.14 -0.27 -17.95
CA GLY A 209 -8.09 0.00 -19.39
C GLY A 209 -7.97 -1.28 -20.22
N ILE A 210 -7.12 -2.22 -19.80
CA ILE A 210 -6.98 -3.52 -20.46
C ILE A 210 -8.30 -4.29 -20.40
N THR A 211 -8.97 -4.36 -19.25
CA THR A 211 -10.25 -5.08 -19.13
C THR A 211 -11.35 -4.49 -20.00
N LEU A 212 -11.46 -3.16 -20.08
CA LEU A 212 -12.44 -2.45 -20.92
C LEU A 212 -12.19 -2.68 -22.41
N LEU A 213 -10.92 -2.73 -22.82
CA LEU A 213 -10.55 -3.04 -24.20
C LEU A 213 -10.81 -4.50 -24.54
N VAL A 214 -10.39 -5.44 -23.67
CA VAL A 214 -10.50 -6.88 -23.96
C VAL A 214 -11.97 -7.29 -24.01
N THR A 215 -12.77 -6.87 -23.03
CA THR A 215 -14.20 -7.23 -22.94
C THR A 215 -15.03 -5.97 -22.74
N THR A 216 -15.83 -5.64 -23.76
CA THR A 216 -16.66 -4.44 -23.78
C THR A 216 -18.09 -4.82 -23.46
N LEU A 217 -18.63 -4.31 -22.35
CA LEU A 217 -20.01 -4.56 -21.92
C LEU A 217 -20.93 -3.39 -22.32
N PRO A 218 -22.20 -3.65 -22.65
CA PRO A 218 -23.21 -2.61 -22.81
C PRO A 218 -23.45 -1.89 -21.48
N SER A 219 -23.84 -0.62 -21.59
CA SER A 219 -24.09 0.24 -20.43
C SER A 219 -25.17 -0.34 -19.53
N SER A 220 -24.90 -0.39 -18.22
CA SER A 220 -25.92 -0.72 -17.23
C SER A 220 -26.88 0.46 -16.95
N LEU A 221 -26.46 1.68 -17.29
CA LEU A 221 -27.15 2.92 -16.95
C LEU A 221 -28.19 3.35 -18.00
N VAL A 222 -27.86 3.15 -19.28
CA VAL A 222 -28.62 3.67 -20.43
C VAL A 222 -28.77 2.58 -21.49
N ASP A 223 -30.02 2.23 -21.79
CA ASP A 223 -30.36 1.42 -22.96
C ASP A 223 -29.88 2.12 -24.24
N GLU A 224 -29.17 1.38 -25.10
CA GLU A 224 -28.66 1.88 -26.39
C GLU A 224 -27.75 3.12 -26.28
N CYS A 225 -26.86 3.15 -25.27
CA CYS A 225 -25.85 4.21 -25.15
C CYS A 225 -25.04 4.37 -26.45
N LYS A 226 -24.88 5.61 -26.93
CA LYS A 226 -24.06 5.93 -28.10
C LYS A 226 -22.78 6.66 -27.67
N PRO A 227 -21.59 6.14 -28.00
CA PRO A 227 -20.35 6.84 -27.67
C PRO A 227 -20.32 8.24 -28.29
N PRO A 228 -19.71 9.22 -27.63
CA PRO A 228 -19.54 10.58 -28.16
C PRO A 228 -18.90 10.58 -29.55
N GLU A 229 -19.42 11.39 -30.47
CA GLU A 229 -18.88 11.50 -31.84
C GLU A 229 -17.39 11.88 -31.86
N THR A 230 -16.94 12.68 -30.87
CA THR A 230 -15.54 13.07 -30.71
C THR A 230 -14.59 11.89 -30.50
N GLU A 231 -15.07 10.78 -29.93
CA GLU A 231 -14.27 9.55 -29.77
C GLU A 231 -14.26 8.70 -31.04
N ILE A 232 -15.35 8.76 -31.81
CA ILE A 232 -15.54 7.93 -33.01
C ILE A 232 -14.85 8.57 -34.22
N THR A 233 -15.15 9.84 -34.52
CA THR A 233 -14.74 10.54 -35.75
C THR A 233 -13.78 11.71 -35.51
N GLY A 234 -13.56 12.11 -34.25
CA GLY A 234 -12.66 13.21 -33.92
C GLY A 234 -11.23 12.95 -34.37
N SER A 235 -10.52 14.01 -34.77
CA SER A 235 -9.09 14.00 -35.03
C SER A 235 -8.31 13.62 -33.76
N VAL A 236 -7.05 13.20 -33.92
CA VAL A 236 -6.19 12.83 -32.78
C VAL A 236 -6.15 13.93 -31.72
N GLY A 237 -6.07 15.21 -32.13
CA GLY A 237 -6.07 16.35 -31.21
C GLY A 237 -7.39 16.55 -30.45
N GLU A 238 -8.54 16.33 -31.11
CA GLU A 238 -9.87 16.42 -30.47
C GLU A 238 -10.10 15.28 -29.48
N ARG A 239 -9.59 14.08 -29.79
CA ARG A 239 -9.61 12.94 -28.87
C ARG A 239 -8.78 13.22 -27.61
N PHE A 240 -7.58 13.78 -27.76
CA PHE A 240 -6.80 14.24 -26.60
C PHE A 240 -7.51 15.33 -25.79
N GLY A 241 -8.19 16.27 -26.46
CA GLY A 241 -9.04 17.26 -25.80
C GLY A 241 -10.22 16.63 -25.04
N PHE A 242 -10.79 15.54 -25.56
CA PHE A 242 -11.82 14.77 -24.88
C PHE A 242 -11.29 14.01 -23.67
N ILE A 243 -10.10 13.40 -23.76
CA ILE A 243 -9.40 12.78 -22.62
C ILE A 243 -9.29 13.77 -21.45
N TYR A 244 -8.89 15.01 -21.73
CA TYR A 244 -8.84 16.05 -20.70
C TYR A 244 -10.21 16.35 -20.07
N LYS A 245 -11.29 16.35 -20.84
CA LYS A 245 -12.66 16.54 -20.34
C LYS A 245 -13.15 15.38 -19.46
N VAL A 246 -12.76 14.14 -19.81
CA VAL A 246 -13.03 12.94 -19.01
C VAL A 246 -12.26 13.00 -17.69
N VAL A 247 -10.97 13.35 -17.72
CA VAL A 247 -10.15 13.55 -16.52
C VAL A 247 -10.73 14.67 -15.63
N ALA A 248 -11.26 15.73 -16.24
CA ALA A 248 -11.94 16.82 -15.54
C ALA A 248 -13.34 16.42 -15.01
N GLY A 249 -13.81 15.19 -15.24
CA GLY A 249 -15.09 14.67 -14.75
C GLY A 249 -16.32 15.21 -15.48
N SER A 250 -16.13 15.78 -16.68
CA SER A 250 -17.20 16.43 -17.46
C SER A 250 -17.79 15.57 -18.58
N ALA A 251 -17.28 14.35 -18.78
CA ALA A 251 -17.75 13.43 -19.81
C ALA A 251 -17.70 11.97 -19.29
N PHE A 252 -18.64 11.14 -19.74
CA PHE A 252 -18.77 9.72 -19.36
C PHE A 252 -18.72 8.85 -20.62
N GLY A 253 -18.04 7.70 -20.54
CA GLY A 253 -17.99 6.71 -21.60
C GLY A 253 -19.21 5.77 -21.55
N CYS A 254 -19.61 5.23 -22.70
CA CYS A 254 -20.73 4.29 -22.78
C CYS A 254 -20.35 2.89 -22.32
N THR A 255 -19.11 2.49 -22.57
CA THR A 255 -18.61 1.13 -22.32
C THR A 255 -17.84 0.99 -21.02
N ASP A 256 -17.96 1.96 -20.10
CA ASP A 256 -17.26 1.95 -18.82
C ASP A 256 -17.89 0.96 -17.81
N ASN A 257 -18.00 -0.31 -18.21
CA ASN A 257 -18.58 -1.41 -17.43
C ASN A 257 -17.67 -2.65 -17.57
N ILE A 258 -17.51 -3.40 -16.48
CA ILE A 258 -16.70 -4.63 -16.21
C ILE A 258 -15.76 -4.46 -15.01
N PHE A 259 -15.23 -3.26 -14.80
CA PHE A 259 -14.32 -2.97 -13.69
C PHE A 259 -14.57 -1.54 -13.19
N SER A 260 -15.14 -1.41 -11.99
CA SER A 260 -15.52 -0.12 -11.42
C SER A 260 -14.33 0.68 -10.84
N GLY A 261 -14.07 1.87 -11.41
CA GLY A 261 -13.07 2.80 -10.90
C GLY A 261 -13.43 3.40 -9.54
N HIS A 262 -14.69 3.82 -9.35
CA HIS A 262 -15.19 4.34 -8.05
C HIS A 262 -14.96 3.35 -6.93
N THR A 263 -15.31 2.07 -7.17
CA THR A 263 -15.09 0.99 -6.21
C THR A 263 -13.62 0.82 -5.89
N SER A 264 -12.74 0.88 -6.91
CA SER A 264 -11.28 0.76 -6.73
C SER A 264 -10.69 1.86 -5.85
N VAL A 265 -11.14 3.11 -6.05
CA VAL A 265 -10.74 4.27 -5.25
C VAL A 265 -11.22 4.13 -3.81
N MET A 266 -12.50 3.82 -3.61
CA MET A 266 -13.08 3.65 -2.27
C MET A 266 -12.45 2.47 -1.52
N MET A 267 -12.23 1.34 -2.19
CA MET A 267 -11.56 0.18 -1.60
C MET A 267 -10.10 0.47 -1.27
N SER A 268 -9.41 1.27 -2.09
CA SER A 268 -8.05 1.75 -1.77
C SER A 268 -8.03 2.62 -0.51
N CYS A 269 -9.03 3.48 -0.30
CA CYS A 269 -9.19 4.20 0.96
C CYS A 269 -9.42 3.25 2.14
N VAL A 270 -10.31 2.25 2.00
CA VAL A 270 -10.54 1.22 3.03
C VAL A 270 -9.24 0.51 3.42
N LEU A 271 -8.43 0.14 2.44
CA LEU A 271 -7.16 -0.58 2.64
C LEU A 271 -6.09 0.30 3.30
N LEU A 272 -6.01 1.59 2.92
CA LEU A 272 -5.16 2.56 3.61
C LEU A 272 -5.51 2.63 5.10
N TRP A 273 -6.79 2.81 5.43
CA TRP A 273 -7.22 2.87 6.83
C TRP A 273 -7.00 1.55 7.56
N ARG A 274 -7.25 0.41 6.93
CA ARG A 274 -6.97 -0.91 7.51
C ARG A 274 -5.49 -1.09 7.85
N ALA A 275 -4.59 -0.67 6.96
CA ALA A 275 -3.15 -0.93 7.10
C ALA A 275 -2.41 0.13 7.91
N HIS A 276 -2.89 1.38 7.91
CA HIS A 276 -2.11 2.53 8.39
C HIS A 276 -2.81 3.41 9.41
N SER A 277 -4.10 3.18 9.72
CA SER A 277 -4.79 4.02 10.69
C SER A 277 -4.21 3.84 12.10
N ARG A 278 -3.94 5.00 12.72
CA ARG A 278 -3.51 5.15 14.11
C ARG A 278 -4.66 5.50 15.05
N LEU A 279 -5.79 5.90 14.48
CA LEU A 279 -7.00 6.24 15.21
C LEU A 279 -7.69 4.99 15.77
N ARG A 280 -8.60 5.19 16.72
CA ARG A 280 -9.46 4.11 17.22
C ARG A 280 -10.38 3.56 16.12
N ARG A 281 -10.79 2.30 16.30
CA ARG A 281 -11.65 1.55 15.36
C ARG A 281 -12.90 2.29 14.87
N PRO A 282 -13.63 3.11 15.68
CA PRO A 282 -14.82 3.81 15.19
C PRO A 282 -14.57 4.70 13.99
N PHE A 283 -13.40 5.35 13.88
CA PHE A 283 -13.05 6.20 12.74
C PHE A 283 -12.88 5.36 11.46
N SER A 284 -12.20 4.21 11.57
CA SER A 284 -12.10 3.26 10.45
C SER A 284 -13.46 2.68 10.07
N TRP A 285 -14.31 2.34 11.04
CA TRP A 285 -15.65 1.82 10.79
C TRP A 285 -16.55 2.84 10.08
N LEU A 286 -16.45 4.12 10.43
CA LEU A 286 -17.19 5.17 9.73
C LEU A 286 -16.78 5.23 8.24
N LEU A 287 -15.48 5.20 7.95
CA LEU A 287 -15.02 5.11 6.56
C LEU A 287 -15.55 3.84 5.88
N TYR A 288 -15.49 2.69 6.54
CA TYR A 288 -15.97 1.44 5.96
C TYR A 288 -17.47 1.49 5.65
N LEU A 289 -18.26 2.15 6.51
CA LEU A 289 -19.68 2.38 6.28
C LEU A 289 -19.93 3.30 5.08
N ILE A 290 -19.20 4.42 4.99
CA ILE A 290 -19.28 5.33 3.83
C ILE A 290 -18.92 4.58 2.55
N ALA A 291 -17.83 3.80 2.58
CA ALA A 291 -17.35 3.04 1.44
C ALA A 291 -18.37 1.97 1.01
N PHE A 292 -18.89 1.19 1.97
CA PHE A 292 -19.91 0.19 1.73
C PHE A 292 -21.19 0.80 1.15
N THR A 293 -21.65 1.92 1.72
CA THR A 293 -22.83 2.63 1.24
C THR A 293 -22.65 3.11 -0.20
N GLY A 294 -21.49 3.70 -0.54
CA GLY A 294 -21.25 4.14 -1.91
C GLY A 294 -21.14 2.98 -2.90
N MET A 295 -20.55 1.84 -2.52
CA MET A 295 -20.54 0.62 -3.36
C MET A 295 -21.95 0.07 -3.60
N LEU A 296 -22.82 0.08 -2.58
CA LEU A 296 -24.23 -0.27 -2.77
C LEU A 296 -24.95 0.73 -3.69
N MET A 297 -24.70 2.03 -3.52
CA MET A 297 -25.31 3.05 -4.38
C MET A 297 -24.84 2.94 -5.83
N ILE A 298 -23.61 2.51 -6.10
CA ILE A 298 -23.13 2.21 -7.47
C ILE A 298 -24.04 1.18 -8.13
N ILE A 299 -24.36 0.09 -7.42
CA ILE A 299 -25.18 -1.01 -7.94
C ILE A 299 -26.63 -0.55 -8.11
N VAL A 300 -27.22 0.05 -7.06
CA VAL A 300 -28.64 0.41 -7.04
C VAL A 300 -28.97 1.55 -8.01
N SER A 301 -28.03 2.47 -8.26
CA SER A 301 -28.19 3.52 -9.28
C SER A 301 -27.98 3.02 -10.72
N ARG A 302 -27.64 1.74 -10.90
CA ARG A 302 -27.30 1.13 -12.20
C ARG A 302 -26.12 1.82 -12.87
N PHE A 303 -25.22 2.36 -12.06
CA PHE A 303 -24.00 2.98 -12.56
C PHE A 303 -22.98 1.93 -13.01
N HIS A 304 -22.96 0.78 -12.32
CA HIS A 304 -22.23 -0.42 -12.73
C HIS A 304 -23.04 -1.68 -12.45
N TYR A 305 -22.67 -2.78 -13.11
CA TYR A 305 -23.11 -4.12 -12.72
C TYR A 305 -22.49 -4.53 -11.38
N THR A 306 -23.14 -5.46 -10.69
CA THR A 306 -22.64 -6.06 -9.44
C THR A 306 -21.27 -6.72 -9.65
N ILE A 307 -21.08 -7.38 -10.80
CA ILE A 307 -19.81 -8.04 -11.12
C ILE A 307 -18.65 -7.04 -11.19
N ASP A 308 -18.89 -5.83 -11.71
CA ASP A 308 -17.87 -4.79 -11.82
C ASP A 308 -17.36 -4.36 -10.45
N VAL A 309 -18.26 -4.28 -9.46
CA VAL A 309 -17.95 -3.94 -8.07
C VAL A 309 -17.20 -5.09 -7.40
N LEU A 310 -17.64 -6.34 -7.59
CA LEU A 310 -16.97 -7.52 -7.02
C LEU A 310 -15.54 -7.71 -7.55
N LEU A 311 -15.37 -7.59 -8.88
CA LEU A 311 -14.06 -7.65 -9.51
C LEU A 311 -13.17 -6.51 -9.01
N ALA A 312 -13.70 -5.28 -8.92
CA ALA A 312 -12.95 -4.15 -8.40
C ALA A 312 -12.47 -4.37 -6.96
N ILE A 313 -13.34 -4.91 -6.08
CA ILE A 313 -12.96 -5.24 -4.70
C ILE A 313 -11.82 -6.26 -4.70
N PHE A 314 -11.96 -7.36 -5.44
CA PHE A 314 -10.99 -8.46 -5.44
C PHE A 314 -9.64 -8.04 -6.02
N ILE A 315 -9.62 -7.39 -7.18
CA ILE A 315 -8.39 -6.92 -7.84
C ILE A 315 -7.69 -5.87 -6.98
N THR A 316 -8.44 -4.89 -6.46
CA THR A 316 -7.87 -3.85 -5.58
C THR A 316 -7.28 -4.48 -4.32
N TYR A 317 -8.03 -5.35 -3.64
CA TYR A 317 -7.56 -6.05 -2.45
C TYR A 317 -6.27 -6.84 -2.72
N THR A 318 -6.25 -7.62 -3.80
CA THR A 318 -5.10 -8.44 -4.18
C THR A 318 -3.88 -7.59 -4.48
N THR A 319 -4.04 -6.53 -5.27
CA THR A 319 -2.95 -5.61 -5.65
C THR A 319 -2.32 -4.94 -4.42
N TRP A 320 -3.14 -4.46 -3.48
CA TRP A 320 -2.65 -3.86 -2.23
C TRP A 320 -1.92 -4.88 -1.34
N ASN A 321 -2.44 -6.10 -1.21
CA ASN A 321 -1.80 -7.13 -0.37
C ASN A 321 -0.46 -7.56 -0.95
N ILE A 322 -0.39 -7.77 -2.27
CA ILE A 322 0.87 -8.08 -2.97
C ILE A 322 1.89 -6.96 -2.70
N TYR A 323 1.50 -5.70 -2.91
CA TYR A 323 2.38 -4.56 -2.67
C TYR A 323 2.90 -4.53 -1.22
N LEU A 324 2.00 -4.63 -0.22
CA LEU A 324 2.40 -4.60 1.19
C LEU A 324 3.23 -5.81 1.61
N GLN A 325 3.00 -6.98 1.01
CA GLN A 325 3.79 -8.18 1.25
C GLN A 325 5.23 -7.99 0.75
N TYR A 326 5.43 -7.39 -0.42
CA TYR A 326 6.77 -7.06 -0.91
C TYR A 326 7.50 -6.09 0.01
N ILE A 327 6.82 -5.06 0.53
CA ILE A 327 7.44 -4.13 1.49
C ILE A 327 7.83 -4.84 2.79
N ARG A 328 7.00 -5.77 3.28
CA ARG A 328 7.31 -6.55 4.48
C ARG A 328 8.52 -7.44 4.26
N GLU A 329 8.53 -8.21 3.17
CA GLU A 329 9.62 -9.10 2.80
C GLU A 329 10.93 -8.33 2.63
N ALA A 330 10.92 -7.21 1.89
CA ALA A 330 12.09 -6.35 1.72
C ALA A 330 12.59 -5.80 3.05
N SER A 331 11.70 -5.30 3.90
CA SER A 331 12.08 -4.81 5.24
C SER A 331 12.80 -5.87 6.05
N THR A 332 12.26 -7.09 6.11
CA THR A 332 12.89 -8.20 6.84
C THR A 332 14.22 -8.60 6.18
N ARG A 333 14.26 -8.68 4.86
CA ARG A 333 15.45 -9.09 4.10
C ARG A 333 16.64 -8.16 4.34
N TYR A 334 16.46 -6.86 4.22
CA TYR A 334 17.55 -5.89 4.36
C TYR A 334 17.92 -5.60 5.82
N ILE A 335 16.98 -5.64 6.76
CA ILE A 335 17.32 -5.42 8.17
C ILE A 335 18.14 -6.58 8.75
N PHE A 336 17.82 -7.83 8.38
CA PHE A 336 18.46 -9.02 8.93
C PHE A 336 19.50 -9.66 8.00
N GLY A 337 19.71 -9.12 6.79
CA GLY A 337 20.73 -9.60 5.86
C GLY A 337 20.40 -10.91 5.14
N PHE A 338 19.11 -11.18 4.88
CA PHE A 338 18.67 -12.38 4.17
C PHE A 338 18.96 -12.30 2.66
N THR A 339 19.27 -13.44 2.03
CA THR A 339 19.83 -13.49 0.68
C THR A 339 18.79 -13.66 -0.42
N LYS A 340 17.70 -14.40 -0.17
CA LYS A 340 16.65 -14.68 -1.16
C LYS A 340 15.25 -14.54 -0.58
N HIS A 341 14.92 -15.39 0.39
CA HIS A 341 13.63 -15.38 1.07
C HIS A 341 13.88 -15.35 2.58
N ALA A 342 13.33 -14.33 3.24
CA ALA A 342 13.50 -14.15 4.68
C ALA A 342 12.99 -15.38 5.45
N ALA A 343 11.84 -15.93 5.05
CA ALA A 343 11.30 -17.12 5.69
C ALA A 343 12.25 -18.33 5.54
N PHE A 344 12.69 -18.65 4.33
CA PHE A 344 13.62 -19.77 4.09
C PHE A 344 14.91 -19.61 4.91
N ASP A 345 15.52 -18.43 4.89
CA ASP A 345 16.77 -18.16 5.59
C ASP A 345 16.60 -18.26 7.12
N VAL A 346 15.44 -17.83 7.66
CA VAL A 346 15.10 -18.02 9.08
C VAL A 346 15.00 -19.50 9.42
N PHE A 347 14.28 -20.30 8.63
CA PHE A 347 14.18 -21.75 8.88
C PHE A 347 15.56 -22.42 8.83
N ASN A 348 16.36 -22.09 7.82
CA ASN A 348 17.71 -22.64 7.66
C ASN A 348 18.67 -22.23 8.77
N THR A 349 18.47 -21.07 9.39
CA THR A 349 19.30 -20.59 10.51
C THR A 349 18.83 -21.15 11.85
N MET A 350 17.52 -21.34 12.03
CA MET A 350 16.92 -21.72 13.32
C MET A 350 16.74 -23.24 13.49
N MET A 351 16.86 -24.04 12.42
CA MET A 351 16.59 -25.47 12.43
C MET A 351 17.65 -26.25 11.64
N VAL A 352 18.02 -27.44 12.13
CA VAL A 352 18.97 -28.35 11.47
C VAL A 352 18.45 -28.78 10.09
N ASP A 353 17.18 -29.18 10.01
CA ASP A 353 16.49 -29.54 8.77
C ASP A 353 15.61 -28.40 8.24
N GLY A 354 16.04 -27.15 8.43
CA GLY A 354 15.26 -25.96 8.10
C GLY A 354 14.83 -25.89 6.64
N ALA A 355 15.75 -26.20 5.71
CA ALA A 355 15.45 -26.21 4.29
C ALA A 355 14.38 -27.25 3.91
N GLN A 356 14.48 -28.48 4.43
CA GLN A 356 13.50 -29.54 4.17
C GLN A 356 12.16 -29.22 4.81
N THR A 357 12.18 -28.71 6.04
CA THR A 357 10.98 -28.30 6.78
C THR A 357 10.26 -27.17 6.04
N TYR A 358 11.00 -26.15 5.58
CA TYR A 358 10.43 -25.06 4.80
C TYR A 358 9.86 -25.56 3.47
N GLN A 359 10.58 -26.43 2.75
CA GLN A 359 10.08 -27.02 1.51
C GLN A 359 8.82 -27.86 1.73
N TYR A 360 8.77 -28.63 2.82
CA TYR A 360 7.61 -29.41 3.22
C TYR A 360 6.39 -28.53 3.56
N LEU A 361 6.60 -27.42 4.27
CA LEU A 361 5.54 -26.53 4.70
C LEU A 361 5.04 -25.58 3.60
N ALA A 362 5.97 -25.01 2.82
CA ALA A 362 5.66 -23.94 1.88
C ALA A 362 5.57 -24.41 0.42
N TRP A 363 6.36 -25.42 0.02
CA TRP A 363 6.50 -25.94 -1.35
C TRP A 363 6.40 -24.85 -2.45
N GLN A 364 7.37 -23.93 -2.49
CA GLN A 364 7.45 -22.85 -3.47
C GLN A 364 8.87 -22.69 -4.03
N PRO A 365 9.29 -23.56 -4.97
CA PRO A 365 10.67 -23.57 -5.48
C PRO A 365 11.03 -22.37 -6.37
N HIS A 366 10.06 -21.79 -7.07
CA HIS A 366 10.26 -20.67 -8.00
C HIS A 366 9.16 -19.63 -7.87
N ALA A 367 9.43 -18.54 -7.15
CA ALA A 367 8.59 -17.35 -7.19
C ALA A 367 9.04 -16.47 -8.38
N LEU A 368 8.36 -16.59 -9.52
CA LEU A 368 8.68 -15.83 -10.72
C LEU A 368 8.64 -14.31 -10.43
N GLY A 369 9.71 -13.60 -10.81
CA GLY A 369 9.73 -12.14 -10.78
C GLY A 369 9.77 -11.50 -9.39
N GLN A 370 9.99 -12.28 -8.33
CA GLN A 370 9.98 -11.77 -6.95
C GLN A 370 11.02 -10.67 -6.74
N ASP A 371 12.24 -10.83 -7.26
CA ASP A 371 13.32 -9.86 -7.01
C ASP A 371 13.05 -8.50 -7.67
N TRP A 372 12.84 -8.43 -8.99
CA TRP A 372 12.68 -7.13 -9.66
C TRP A 372 11.42 -6.38 -9.18
N LEU A 373 10.32 -7.11 -8.91
CA LEU A 373 9.09 -6.51 -8.42
C LEU A 373 9.25 -5.99 -6.99
N MET A 374 9.98 -6.73 -6.15
CA MET A 374 10.36 -6.27 -4.81
C MET A 374 11.20 -4.99 -4.87
N HIS A 375 12.21 -4.92 -5.75
CA HIS A 375 13.03 -3.71 -5.92
C HIS A 375 12.20 -2.52 -6.40
N LEU A 376 11.27 -2.73 -7.34
CA LEU A 376 10.33 -1.70 -7.79
C LEU A 376 9.45 -1.21 -6.62
N CYS A 377 8.83 -2.11 -5.87
CA CYS A 377 8.02 -1.77 -4.71
C CYS A 377 8.84 -1.01 -3.65
N MET A 378 10.05 -1.47 -3.36
CA MET A 378 10.98 -0.83 -2.41
C MET A 378 11.31 0.61 -2.82
N TYR A 379 11.65 0.81 -4.10
CA TYR A 379 11.97 2.13 -4.65
C TYR A 379 10.76 3.06 -4.63
N VAL A 380 9.59 2.59 -5.06
CA VAL A 380 8.35 3.38 -5.05
C VAL A 380 7.94 3.75 -3.63
N ASP A 381 8.05 2.83 -2.68
CA ASP A 381 7.71 3.09 -1.27
C ASP A 381 8.61 4.17 -0.66
N GLY A 382 9.87 4.24 -1.10
CA GLY A 382 10.93 4.94 -0.39
C GLY A 382 11.54 4.11 0.73
N LEU A 383 11.42 2.78 0.68
CA LEU A 383 11.98 1.91 1.71
C LEU A 383 13.51 1.91 1.66
N ASP A 384 14.13 1.95 0.48
CA ASP A 384 15.58 2.13 0.32
C ASP A 384 16.06 3.48 0.90
N ILE A 385 15.28 4.56 0.77
CA ILE A 385 15.60 5.83 1.45
C ILE A 385 15.60 5.63 2.96
N LYS A 386 14.57 4.97 3.50
CA LYS A 386 14.48 4.68 4.95
C LYS A 386 15.63 3.80 5.43
N LEU A 387 16.05 2.81 4.63
CA LEU A 387 17.20 1.97 4.94
C LEU A 387 18.53 2.76 4.91
N ARG A 388 18.67 3.72 4.00
CA ARG A 388 19.83 4.66 3.96
C ARG A 388 19.83 5.61 5.15
N THR A 389 18.68 6.12 5.56
CA THR A 389 18.60 7.08 6.68
C THR A 389 18.94 6.44 8.04
N ILE A 390 18.77 5.13 8.18
CA ILE A 390 19.20 4.36 9.37
C ILE A 390 20.59 3.73 9.22
N GLY A 391 21.27 3.89 8.06
CA GLY A 391 22.63 3.41 7.83
C GLY A 391 22.77 1.94 7.42
N VAL A 392 21.67 1.27 7.04
CA VAL A 392 21.69 -0.13 6.54
C VAL A 392 22.13 -0.20 5.09
N LEU A 393 21.83 0.83 4.31
CA LEU A 393 22.33 0.98 2.94
C LEU A 393 23.28 2.18 2.87
N ASP A 394 24.34 2.06 2.09
CA ASP A 394 25.24 3.17 1.84
C ASP A 394 24.82 4.08 0.69
N GLU A 395 25.66 5.07 0.36
CA GLU A 395 25.39 6.00 -0.73
C GLU A 395 25.29 5.30 -2.10
N GLN A 396 26.04 4.22 -2.29
CA GLN A 396 26.02 3.40 -3.49
C GLN A 396 24.80 2.47 -3.52
N GLY A 397 24.13 2.27 -2.37
CA GLY A 397 23.00 1.36 -2.21
C GLY A 397 23.40 -0.07 -1.86
N GLU A 398 24.66 -0.27 -1.49
CA GLU A 398 25.17 -1.55 -1.03
C GLU A 398 24.76 -1.79 0.43
N TRP A 399 24.44 -3.05 0.73
CA TRP A 399 24.02 -3.46 2.06
C TRP A 399 25.20 -3.45 3.03
N ARG A 400 25.00 -2.81 4.19
CA ARG A 400 25.95 -2.79 5.30
C ARG A 400 25.31 -3.45 6.53
N PRO A 401 25.91 -4.53 7.07
CA PRO A 401 25.40 -5.15 8.28
C PRO A 401 25.42 -4.15 9.44
N MET A 402 24.35 -4.13 10.25
CA MET A 402 24.27 -3.33 11.49
C MET A 402 25.28 -3.75 12.59
N MET A 403 26.35 -4.48 12.25
CA MET A 403 27.32 -5.01 13.23
C MET A 403 28.39 -4.02 13.70
N ASN A 404 28.44 -2.78 13.20
CA ASN A 404 29.43 -1.80 13.66
C ASN A 404 28.89 -0.37 13.64
N GLN A 405 27.93 -0.05 14.51
CA GLN A 405 27.89 1.31 15.04
C GLN A 405 28.70 1.34 16.33
N PRO A 406 29.75 2.17 16.45
CA PRO A 406 30.40 2.36 17.73
C PRO A 406 29.34 2.86 18.69
N SER A 407 29.17 2.14 19.81
CA SER A 407 28.48 2.66 20.98
C SER A 407 29.00 4.08 21.23
N LEU A 408 28.11 5.08 21.24
CA LEU A 408 28.39 6.42 21.74
C LEU A 408 28.56 6.37 23.26
N THR A 409 29.59 5.68 23.70
CA THR A 409 30.19 5.71 25.03
C THR A 409 31.67 5.51 24.83
N LYS A 410 32.34 6.63 24.50
CA LYS A 410 33.74 6.99 24.83
C LYS A 410 34.20 8.12 23.90
N SER A 411 33.78 9.34 24.20
CA SER A 411 34.70 10.47 24.05
C SER A 411 35.66 10.39 25.25
N ILE A 412 36.77 9.69 25.07
CA ILE A 412 37.94 9.78 25.94
C ILE A 412 38.77 10.94 25.41
N VAL A 413 38.71 12.10 26.08
CA VAL A 413 39.75 12.83 26.82
C VAL A 413 39.15 14.17 27.23
#